data_AF-A0A6A6TGM5-F1
#
_entry.id   AF-A0A6A6TGM5-F1
#
_cell.length_a   1.000
_cell.length_b   1.000
_cell.length_c   1.000
_cell.angle_alpha   90.00
_cell.angle_beta   90.00
_cell.angle_gamma   90.00
#
_symmetry.space_group_name_H-M   'P 1'
#
loop_
_entity.id
_entity.type
_entity.pdbx_description
1 polymer ?
#
loop_
_entity_poly.entity_id
_entity_poly.type
_entity_poly.pdbx_seq_one_letter_code
_entity_poly.pdbx_strand_id
1 'polypeptide(L)'
;MASDDLTDKDLALRLKRRASEASLSDDDGQVVDGKEKRQRKKLQLTNKKMAVDAEIAAIEAELAVMDADELGFVEMKKTPDPKTPAVPALPIPSKPRQTAQLEERLSSVRKDAMPAGPNSTDASNDIIHPLSIFPPFTIPRPLTPAPANAPRTLYITSFNTSLPATCSRLLGTQRSIPPSTTFLYTLSCVSWLAPQWELNKRGDGLDRRVQDQVMEDARARMNALALVNDVMACFFRGHADVSVLVGCNTGRWRSVAAVERVAKVVDGLGGRSRVRHAHL
;
A
#
# COMPACT_ATOMS: atom_id res chain seq x y z
N MET A 1 -72.11 3.68 7.53
CA MET A 1 -70.91 3.78 8.37
C MET A 1 -69.75 3.20 7.55
N ALA A 2 -68.99 4.05 6.87
CA ALA A 2 -67.82 3.64 6.09
C ALA A 2 -66.58 3.98 6.93
N SER A 3 -65.78 2.95 7.22
CA SER A 3 -64.52 3.03 7.95
C SER A 3 -63.41 3.23 6.94
N ASP A 4 -62.80 4.42 6.92
CA ASP A 4 -61.64 4.72 6.08
C ASP A 4 -60.38 4.09 6.69
N ASP A 5 -59.98 2.94 6.16
CA ASP A 5 -58.68 2.31 6.42
C ASP A 5 -57.57 3.15 5.76
N LEU A 6 -57.02 4.10 6.52
CA LEU A 6 -55.81 4.80 6.16
C LEU A 6 -54.63 3.81 6.21
N THR A 7 -54.10 3.47 5.03
CA THR A 7 -52.92 2.59 4.94
C THR A 7 -51.68 3.24 5.58
N ASP A 8 -50.81 2.43 6.18
CA ASP A 8 -49.57 2.87 6.84
C ASP A 8 -48.68 3.77 5.97
N LYS A 9 -48.83 3.69 4.64
CA LYS A 9 -48.14 4.56 3.69
C LYS A 9 -48.58 6.03 3.79
N ASP A 10 -49.86 6.29 4.01
CA ASP A 10 -50.37 7.66 4.16
C ASP A 10 -49.96 8.28 5.50
N LEU A 11 -49.83 7.45 6.54
CA LEU A 11 -49.31 7.88 7.84
C LEU A 11 -47.82 8.26 7.73
N ALA A 12 -47.03 7.45 7.02
CA ALA A 12 -45.62 7.72 6.76
C ALA A 12 -45.40 8.99 5.91
N LEU A 13 -46.27 9.25 4.94
CA LEU A 13 -46.19 10.43 4.08
C LEU A 13 -46.54 11.72 4.85
N ARG A 14 -47.53 11.64 5.76
CA ARG A 14 -47.87 12.74 6.67
C ARG A 14 -46.77 13.03 7.69
N LEU A 15 -46.11 12.01 8.22
CA LEU A 15 -44.97 12.17 9.13
C LEU A 15 -43.76 12.80 8.43
N LYS A 16 -43.47 12.43 7.18
CA LYS A 16 -42.44 13.09 6.37
C LYS A 16 -42.75 14.57 6.13
N ARG A 17 -44.02 14.91 5.87
CA ARG A 17 -44.42 16.32 5.64
C ARG A 17 -44.28 17.18 6.90
N ARG A 18 -44.64 16.63 8.06
CA ARG A 18 -44.45 17.32 9.35
C ARG A 18 -42.98 17.50 9.72
N ALA A 19 -42.13 16.55 9.40
CA ALA A 19 -40.69 16.67 9.62
C ALA A 19 -40.05 17.76 8.74
N SER A 20 -40.54 17.96 7.50
CA SER A 20 -40.05 19.07 6.65
C SER A 20 -40.52 20.44 7.11
N GLU A 21 -41.73 20.54 7.67
CA GLU A 21 -42.30 21.83 8.12
C GLU A 21 -41.73 22.29 9.47
N ALA A 22 -41.25 21.37 10.31
CA ALA A 22 -40.63 21.69 11.61
C ALA A 22 -39.17 22.19 11.52
N SER A 23 -38.61 22.33 10.32
CA SER A 23 -37.23 22.81 10.10
C SER A 23 -37.14 24.25 9.55
N LEU A 24 -38.28 24.95 9.52
CA LEU A 24 -38.39 26.36 9.13
C LEU A 24 -38.85 27.20 10.31
N SER A 25 -38.01 27.32 11.34
CA SER A 25 -38.15 28.36 12.37
C SER A 25 -36.77 28.89 12.75
N ASP A 26 -36.58 30.17 12.43
CA ASP A 26 -35.71 31.14 13.10
C ASP A 26 -34.21 30.81 13.15
N ASP A 27 -33.54 30.96 12.00
CA ASP A 27 -32.14 31.38 11.99
C ASP A 27 -32.08 32.73 11.25
N ASP A 28 -31.96 33.80 12.04
CA ASP A 28 -31.82 35.17 11.57
C ASP A 28 -30.64 35.25 10.59
N GLY A 29 -30.99 35.44 9.32
CA GLY A 29 -30.07 35.48 8.21
C GLY A 29 -29.04 36.59 8.33
N GLN A 30 -27.85 36.25 8.83
CA GLN A 30 -26.65 36.75 8.19
C GLN A 30 -26.45 35.96 6.91
N VAL A 31 -26.85 36.56 5.78
CA VAL A 31 -26.40 36.17 4.44
C VAL A 31 -24.91 36.44 4.37
N VAL A 32 -24.11 35.54 4.95
CA VAL A 32 -22.67 35.54 4.80
C VAL A 32 -22.42 35.17 3.34
N ASP A 33 -21.99 36.15 2.54
CA ASP A 33 -21.67 36.03 1.13
C ASP A 33 -20.95 34.70 0.89
N GLY A 34 -21.45 33.88 -0.04
CA GLY A 34 -20.89 32.56 -0.35
C GLY A 34 -19.39 32.62 -0.68
N LYS A 35 -18.88 33.80 -1.06
CA LYS A 35 -17.45 34.09 -1.21
C LYS A 35 -16.69 34.01 0.12
N GLU A 36 -17.22 34.54 1.20
CA GLU A 36 -16.56 34.53 2.51
C GLU A 36 -16.51 33.10 3.09
N LYS A 37 -17.58 32.31 2.93
CA LYS A 37 -17.59 30.89 3.36
C LYS A 37 -16.55 30.05 2.58
N ARG A 38 -16.36 30.34 1.27
CA ARG A 38 -15.32 29.71 0.46
C ARG A 38 -13.92 30.16 0.87
N GLN A 39 -13.72 31.44 1.18
CA GLN A 39 -12.45 31.96 1.68
C GLN A 39 -12.07 31.37 3.04
N ARG A 40 -13.02 31.29 3.99
CA ARG A 40 -12.79 30.65 5.30
C ARG A 40 -12.40 29.17 5.16
N LYS A 41 -13.09 28.41 4.29
CA LYS A 41 -12.70 27.01 4.01
C LYS A 41 -11.31 26.89 3.38
N LYS A 42 -10.95 27.79 2.46
CA LYS A 42 -9.63 27.82 1.84
C LYS A 42 -8.54 28.10 2.89
N LEU A 43 -8.77 29.07 3.77
CA LEU A 43 -7.86 29.43 4.86
C LEU A 43 -7.68 28.28 5.88
N GLN A 44 -8.78 27.58 6.20
CA GLN A 44 -8.70 26.40 7.07
C GLN A 44 -7.89 25.27 6.43
N LEU A 45 -8.03 25.05 5.13
CA LEU A 45 -7.24 24.04 4.42
C LEU A 45 -5.74 24.40 4.38
N THR A 46 -5.40 25.67 4.16
CA THR A 46 -4.01 26.13 4.16
C THR A 46 -3.37 26.01 5.54
N ASN A 47 -4.09 26.37 6.60
CA ASN A 47 -3.58 26.23 7.97
C ASN A 47 -3.37 24.77 8.35
N LYS A 48 -4.29 23.87 7.97
CA LYS A 48 -4.11 22.42 8.16
C LYS A 48 -2.91 21.89 7.40
N LYS A 49 -2.71 22.32 6.15
CA LYS A 49 -1.54 21.93 5.35
C LYS A 49 -0.23 22.37 6.02
N MET A 50 -0.15 23.63 6.46
CA MET A 50 1.04 24.14 7.15
C MET A 50 1.34 23.40 8.46
N ALA A 51 0.31 22.99 9.21
CA ALA A 51 0.49 22.20 10.43
C ALA A 51 1.09 20.82 10.13
N VAL A 52 0.60 20.13 9.08
CA VAL A 52 1.13 18.83 8.66
C VAL A 52 2.56 18.97 8.12
N ASP A 53 2.83 19.98 7.30
CA ASP A 53 4.17 20.23 6.75
C ASP A 53 5.19 20.52 7.89
N ALA A 54 4.77 21.24 8.94
CA ALA A 54 5.60 21.48 10.12
C ALA A 54 5.85 20.21 10.95
N GLU A 55 4.86 19.33 11.07
CA GLU A 55 5.00 18.04 11.76
C GLU A 55 5.95 17.10 11.02
N ILE A 56 5.88 17.05 9.68
CA ILE A 56 6.83 16.30 8.85
C ILE A 56 8.25 16.82 9.03
N ALA A 57 8.45 18.14 8.99
CA ALA A 57 9.76 18.75 9.18
C ALA A 57 10.35 18.46 10.58
N ALA A 58 9.50 18.39 11.62
CA ALA A 58 9.93 18.00 12.96
C ALA A 58 10.40 16.54 13.03
N ILE A 59 9.69 15.62 12.37
CA ILE A 59 10.07 14.20 12.29
C ILE A 59 11.38 14.03 11.51
N GLU A 60 11.56 14.75 10.39
CA GLU A 60 12.80 14.73 9.61
C GLU A 60 13.99 15.27 10.42
N ALA A 61 13.78 16.33 11.22
CA ALA A 61 14.81 16.85 12.12
C ALA A 61 15.17 15.86 13.24
N GLU A 62 14.18 15.18 13.82
CA GLU A 62 14.43 14.14 14.84
C GLU A 62 15.21 12.96 14.25
N LEU A 63 14.86 12.50 13.05
CA LEU A 63 15.59 11.47 12.31
C LEU A 63 17.01 11.90 11.92
N ALA A 64 17.23 13.18 11.63
CA ALA A 64 18.56 13.71 11.31
C ALA A 64 19.47 13.82 12.56
N VAL A 65 18.89 13.99 13.75
CA VAL A 65 19.64 13.99 15.03
C VAL A 65 19.95 12.57 15.51
N MET A 66 19.20 11.56 15.03
CA MET A 66 19.56 10.15 15.16
C MET A 66 20.72 9.81 14.21
N ASP A 67 21.88 10.39 14.50
CA ASP A 67 23.13 10.19 13.77
C ASP A 67 23.67 8.76 13.91
N ALA A 68 24.52 8.37 12.95
CA ALA A 68 24.96 7.01 12.60
C ALA A 68 25.58 6.13 13.71
N ASP A 69 25.71 6.61 14.94
CA ASP A 69 26.33 5.88 16.06
C ASP A 69 25.41 4.79 16.65
N GLU A 70 24.09 4.86 16.46
CA GLU A 70 23.16 3.78 16.89
C GLU A 70 22.91 2.71 15.82
N LEU A 71 23.16 3.00 14.55
CA LEU A 71 23.20 1.99 13.49
C LEU A 71 24.60 1.41 13.46
N GLY A 72 24.91 0.50 14.39
CA GLY A 72 26.21 -0.14 14.60
C GLY A 72 26.91 -0.67 13.33
N PHE A 73 27.40 0.24 12.50
CA PHE A 73 28.38 0.02 11.46
C PHE A 73 29.70 -0.12 12.20
N VAL A 74 29.92 -1.35 12.66
CA VAL A 74 31.25 -1.84 12.98
C VAL A 74 32.08 -1.66 11.71
N GLU A 75 32.83 -0.56 11.66
CA GLU A 75 33.95 -0.40 10.76
C GLU A 75 34.78 -1.68 10.87
N MET A 76 34.79 -2.50 9.82
CA MET A 76 35.60 -3.73 9.77
C MET A 76 37.07 -3.33 9.80
N LYS A 77 37.59 -3.08 10.99
CA LYS A 77 39.02 -2.98 11.23
C LYS A 77 39.65 -4.31 10.85
N LYS A 78 40.66 -4.21 9.98
CA LYS A 78 41.62 -5.24 9.60
C LYS A 78 41.82 -6.28 10.72
N THR A 79 41.72 -7.54 10.33
CA THR A 79 42.08 -8.73 11.09
C THR A 79 43.30 -8.50 12.00
N PRO A 80 43.16 -8.63 13.33
CA PRO A 80 44.29 -8.60 14.24
C PRO A 80 45.02 -9.96 14.27
N ASP A 81 46.35 -9.91 14.37
CA ASP A 81 47.24 -11.05 14.48
C ASP A 81 46.88 -11.99 15.66
N PRO A 82 47.08 -13.31 15.51
CA PRO A 82 46.67 -14.31 16.49
C PRO A 82 47.70 -14.40 17.63
N LYS A 83 47.72 -13.43 18.56
CA LYS A 83 48.53 -13.49 19.79
C LYS A 83 48.12 -12.42 20.82
N THR A 84 46.88 -12.45 21.30
CA THR A 84 46.52 -11.65 22.49
C THR A 84 45.62 -12.45 23.44
N PRO A 85 45.97 -12.57 24.74
CA PRO A 85 45.18 -13.31 25.73
C PRO A 85 43.88 -12.60 26.10
N ALA A 86 42.86 -13.40 26.42
CA ALA A 86 41.48 -12.99 26.67
C ALA A 86 41.36 -12.01 27.86
N VAL A 87 40.66 -10.89 27.62
CA VAL A 87 40.24 -9.93 28.64
C VAL A 87 38.80 -10.26 29.08
N PRO A 88 38.49 -10.24 30.39
CA PRO A 88 37.15 -10.57 30.89
C PRO A 88 36.11 -9.51 30.51
N ALA A 89 34.94 -9.98 30.11
CA ALA A 89 33.80 -9.17 29.68
C ALA A 89 33.22 -8.32 30.82
N LEU A 90 33.04 -7.02 30.54
CA LEU A 90 32.31 -6.09 31.40
C LEU A 90 30.79 -6.20 31.17
N PRO A 91 29.95 -5.92 32.19
CA PRO A 91 28.51 -6.05 32.11
C PRO A 91 27.88 -4.94 31.25
N ILE A 92 27.00 -5.36 30.35
CA ILE A 92 26.21 -4.49 29.46
C ILE A 92 25.11 -3.81 30.31
N PRO A 93 24.99 -2.46 30.30
CA PRO A 93 23.89 -1.78 30.97
C PRO A 93 22.58 -2.00 30.19
N SER A 94 21.59 -2.58 30.85
CA SER A 94 20.23 -2.70 30.34
C SER A 94 19.49 -1.36 30.41
N LYS A 95 18.98 -0.88 29.28
CA LYS A 95 17.94 0.16 29.26
C LYS A 95 16.78 -0.29 28.35
N PRO A 96 15.60 -0.53 28.92
CA PRO A 96 14.34 -0.44 28.20
C PRO A 96 13.41 0.51 28.96
N ARG A 97 13.24 1.75 28.47
CA ARG A 97 12.16 2.62 28.97
C ARG A 97 11.66 3.68 28.00
N GLN A 98 12.43 4.04 26.97
CA GLN A 98 12.03 5.10 26.03
C GLN A 98 11.25 4.60 24.81
N THR A 99 11.50 3.37 24.34
CA THR A 99 10.77 2.79 23.19
C THR A 99 9.29 2.51 23.48
N ALA A 100 8.96 2.06 24.69
CA ALA A 100 7.57 1.81 25.09
C ALA A 100 6.72 3.10 25.15
N GLN A 101 7.30 4.23 25.55
CA GLN A 101 6.59 5.51 25.59
C GLN A 101 6.33 6.08 24.19
N LEU A 102 7.17 5.76 23.20
CA LEU A 102 6.98 6.19 21.82
C LEU A 102 5.85 5.40 21.14
N GLU A 103 5.77 4.08 21.37
CA GLU A 103 4.70 3.23 20.85
C GLU A 103 3.33 3.59 21.43
N GLU A 104 3.27 3.95 22.73
CA GLU A 104 2.03 4.38 23.37
C GLU A 104 1.51 5.70 22.79
N ARG A 105 2.39 6.68 22.53
CA ARG A 105 2.03 7.96 21.90
C ARG A 105 1.55 7.79 20.46
N LEU A 106 2.17 6.90 19.67
CA LEU A 106 1.74 6.59 18.31
C LEU A 106 0.38 5.85 18.26
N SER A 107 0.07 5.04 19.27
CA SER A 107 -1.22 4.34 19.38
C SER A 107 -2.39 5.30 19.71
N SER A 108 -2.12 6.35 20.50
CA SER A 108 -3.10 7.37 20.88
C SER A 108 -3.55 8.20 19.69
N VAL A 109 -2.60 8.65 18.85
CA VAL A 109 -2.88 9.50 17.68
C VAL A 109 -3.71 8.76 16.61
N ARG A 110 -3.60 7.43 16.53
CA ARG A 110 -4.39 6.61 15.57
C ARG A 110 -5.86 6.45 15.96
N LYS A 111 -6.21 6.55 17.24
CA LYS A 111 -7.61 6.37 17.71
C LYS A 111 -8.48 7.60 17.45
N ASP A 112 -7.89 8.79 17.40
CA ASP A 112 -8.64 10.05 17.25
C ASP A 112 -8.90 10.44 15.78
N ALA A 113 -8.34 9.72 14.81
CA ALA A 113 -8.36 10.08 13.39
C ALA A 113 -9.40 9.34 12.52
N MET A 114 -10.28 8.50 13.08
CA MET A 114 -11.29 7.75 12.30
C MET A 114 -12.71 8.28 12.49
N PRO A 115 -13.31 8.97 11.50
CA PRO A 115 -14.75 9.21 11.50
C PRO A 115 -15.50 7.91 11.18
N ALA A 116 -16.52 7.61 11.99
CA ALA A 116 -17.45 6.51 11.77
C ALA A 116 -18.16 6.68 10.41
N GLY A 117 -17.88 5.77 9.48
CA GLY A 117 -18.54 5.71 8.17
C GLY A 117 -19.89 4.97 8.25
N PRO A 118 -20.90 5.39 7.46
CA PRO A 118 -22.24 4.80 7.50
C PRO A 118 -22.30 3.43 6.81
N ASN A 119 -23.08 2.54 7.42
CA ASN A 119 -23.44 1.23 6.88
C ASN A 119 -24.17 1.37 5.54
N SER A 120 -23.52 0.96 4.46
CA SER A 120 -24.13 0.76 3.15
C SER A 120 -24.26 -0.75 2.92
N THR A 121 -25.48 -1.23 3.11
CA THR A 121 -25.95 -2.50 2.55
C THR A 121 -26.29 -2.25 1.09
N ASP A 122 -25.46 -2.73 0.17
CA ASP A 122 -25.84 -2.88 -1.23
C ASP A 122 -25.42 -4.25 -1.76
N ALA A 123 -26.42 -4.94 -2.31
CA ALA A 123 -26.37 -6.32 -2.75
C ALA A 123 -25.44 -6.49 -3.96
N SER A 124 -24.43 -7.34 -3.81
CA SER A 124 -23.55 -7.74 -4.91
C SER A 124 -24.16 -8.92 -5.67
N ASN A 125 -24.32 -8.73 -6.99
CA ASN A 125 -24.53 -9.80 -7.95
C ASN A 125 -23.24 -10.62 -8.09
N ASP A 126 -23.29 -11.88 -7.65
CA ASP A 126 -22.22 -12.85 -7.80
C ASP A 126 -22.10 -13.31 -9.27
N ILE A 127 -21.12 -12.75 -9.98
CA ILE A 127 -20.61 -13.35 -11.22
C ILE A 127 -19.53 -14.35 -10.83
N ILE A 128 -19.93 -15.62 -10.76
CA ILE A 128 -19.04 -16.76 -10.58
C ILE A 128 -18.15 -16.87 -11.81
N HIS A 129 -16.87 -16.53 -11.69
CA HIS A 129 -15.86 -16.78 -12.72
C HIS A 129 -15.48 -18.28 -12.72
N PRO A 130 -15.57 -18.98 -13.87
CA PRO A 130 -15.27 -20.39 -13.94
C PRO A 130 -13.75 -20.66 -13.93
N LEU A 131 -13.35 -21.53 -13.02
CA LEU A 131 -12.20 -22.44 -13.06
C LEU A 131 -10.78 -21.81 -12.92
N SER A 132 -10.47 -21.53 -11.65
CA SER A 132 -9.12 -21.55 -11.08
C SER A 132 -8.47 -22.94 -11.19
N ILE A 133 -7.93 -23.28 -12.36
CA ILE A 133 -6.92 -24.35 -12.48
C ILE A 133 -5.60 -23.75 -12.01
N PHE A 134 -5.42 -23.65 -10.69
CA PHE A 134 -4.09 -23.46 -10.13
C PHE A 134 -3.33 -24.79 -10.27
N PRO A 135 -2.07 -24.79 -10.71
CA PRO A 135 -1.26 -26.00 -10.68
C PRO A 135 -1.24 -26.57 -9.25
N PRO A 136 -1.14 -27.90 -9.09
CA PRO A 136 -1.16 -28.55 -7.78
C PRO A 136 -0.14 -27.87 -6.87
N PHE A 137 -0.59 -27.47 -5.68
CA PHE A 137 0.26 -26.92 -4.62
C PHE A 137 1.41 -27.91 -4.36
N THR A 138 2.58 -27.66 -4.93
CA THR A 138 3.80 -28.37 -4.53
C THR A 138 4.12 -27.97 -3.10
N ILE A 139 4.19 -28.97 -2.22
CA ILE A 139 4.59 -28.81 -0.82
C ILE A 139 5.90 -28.00 -0.80
N PRO A 140 5.98 -26.89 -0.02
CA PRO A 140 7.19 -26.08 0.05
C PRO A 140 8.37 -26.98 0.47
N ARG A 141 9.34 -27.13 -0.43
CA ARG A 141 10.58 -27.84 -0.09
C ARG A 141 11.23 -27.07 1.07
N PRO A 142 11.69 -27.73 2.16
CA PRO A 142 12.39 -27.04 3.23
C PRO A 142 13.58 -26.27 2.64
N LEU A 143 13.54 -24.95 2.80
CA LEU A 143 14.45 -24.02 2.16
C LEU A 143 15.80 -24.12 2.87
N THR A 144 16.82 -24.57 2.14
CA THR A 144 18.20 -24.40 2.59
C THR A 144 18.50 -22.90 2.46
N PRO A 145 18.92 -22.21 3.54
CA PRO A 145 19.26 -20.80 3.47
C PRO A 145 20.37 -20.60 2.44
N ALA A 146 20.19 -19.63 1.54
CA ALA A 146 21.19 -19.30 0.55
C ALA A 146 22.47 -18.79 1.24
N PRO A 147 23.66 -19.00 0.65
CA PRO A 147 24.88 -18.43 1.20
C PRO A 147 24.74 -16.90 1.30
N ALA A 148 25.35 -16.29 2.33
CA ALA A 148 25.18 -14.85 2.63
C ALA A 148 25.50 -13.92 1.43
N ASN A 149 26.34 -14.39 0.50
CA ASN A 149 26.77 -13.66 -0.70
C ASN A 149 26.00 -14.04 -1.97
N ALA A 150 24.97 -14.89 -1.88
CA ALA A 150 24.13 -15.18 -3.03
C ALA A 150 23.39 -13.91 -3.47
N PRO A 151 23.37 -13.60 -4.77
CA PRO A 151 22.68 -12.42 -5.22
C PRO A 151 21.17 -12.59 -5.07
N ARG A 152 20.53 -11.58 -4.48
CA ARG A 152 19.09 -11.55 -4.20
C ARG A 152 18.33 -11.06 -5.42
N THR A 153 17.43 -11.87 -5.98
CA THR A 153 16.73 -11.56 -7.22
C THR A 153 15.21 -11.60 -7.03
N LEU A 154 14.54 -10.50 -7.36
CA LEU A 154 13.08 -10.41 -7.46
C LEU A 154 12.64 -10.63 -8.91
N TYR A 155 11.86 -11.67 -9.16
CA TYR A 155 11.14 -11.90 -10.40
C TYR A 155 9.74 -11.33 -10.27
N ILE A 156 9.41 -10.29 -11.03
CA ILE A 156 8.12 -9.63 -10.90
C ILE A 156 7.46 -9.51 -12.28
N THR A 157 6.27 -10.11 -12.40
CA THR A 157 5.58 -10.21 -13.68
C THR A 157 4.22 -9.52 -13.63
N SER A 158 4.02 -8.54 -14.51
CA SER A 158 2.72 -7.92 -14.71
C SER A 158 1.88 -8.68 -15.74
N PHE A 159 0.57 -8.78 -15.50
CA PHE A 159 -0.35 -9.48 -16.40
C PHE A 159 -1.74 -8.82 -16.48
N ASN A 160 -2.47 -9.18 -17.53
CA ASN A 160 -3.85 -8.81 -17.79
C ASN A 160 -4.79 -9.86 -17.20
N THR A 161 -5.73 -9.45 -16.34
CA THR A 161 -6.69 -10.35 -15.67
C THR A 161 -7.94 -10.64 -16.51
N SER A 162 -8.23 -9.85 -17.55
CA SER A 162 -9.41 -9.98 -18.40
C SER A 162 -9.20 -10.85 -19.65
N LEU A 163 -7.95 -11.15 -20.03
CA LEU A 163 -7.64 -11.93 -21.23
C LEU A 163 -7.13 -13.34 -20.87
N PRO A 164 -7.88 -14.41 -21.20
CA PRO A 164 -7.45 -15.80 -20.97
C PRO A 164 -6.13 -16.16 -21.66
N ALA A 165 -5.85 -15.56 -22.82
CA ALA A 165 -4.59 -15.74 -23.55
C ALA A 165 -3.35 -15.34 -22.73
N THR A 166 -3.52 -14.48 -21.73
CA THR A 166 -2.44 -14.09 -20.83
C THR A 166 -1.96 -15.24 -19.96
N CYS A 167 -2.83 -16.21 -19.63
CA CYS A 167 -2.44 -17.37 -18.83
C CYS A 167 -1.35 -18.19 -19.51
N SER A 168 -1.44 -18.42 -20.83
CA SER A 168 -0.42 -19.17 -21.58
C SER A 168 0.92 -18.43 -21.61
N ARG A 169 0.90 -17.09 -21.80
CA ARG A 169 2.11 -16.27 -21.77
C ARG A 169 2.71 -16.20 -20.37
N LEU A 170 1.87 -16.10 -19.35
CA LEU A 170 2.26 -16.13 -17.94
C LEU A 170 2.96 -17.46 -17.62
N LEU A 171 2.40 -18.60 -18.04
CA LEU A 171 3.04 -19.91 -17.90
C LEU A 171 4.41 -19.94 -18.60
N GLY A 172 4.52 -19.35 -19.80
CA GLY A 172 5.79 -19.18 -20.50
C GLY A 172 6.82 -18.38 -19.68
N THR A 173 6.39 -17.28 -19.05
CA THR A 173 7.28 -16.50 -18.18
C THR A 173 7.69 -17.27 -16.92
N GLN A 174 6.76 -18.01 -16.30
CA GLN A 174 7.03 -18.80 -15.10
C GLN A 174 8.05 -19.92 -15.37
N ARG A 175 8.08 -20.51 -16.57
CA ARG A 175 9.07 -21.54 -16.93
C ARG A 175 10.52 -21.06 -16.93
N SER A 176 10.74 -19.77 -17.06
CA SER A 176 12.08 -19.18 -17.04
C SER A 176 12.55 -18.72 -15.66
N ILE A 177 11.68 -18.86 -14.65
CA ILE A 177 12.01 -18.56 -13.26
C ILE A 177 12.68 -19.81 -12.66
N PRO A 178 13.81 -19.68 -11.94
CA PRO A 178 14.46 -20.82 -11.29
C PRO A 178 13.48 -21.59 -10.39
N PRO A 179 13.51 -22.93 -10.38
CA PRO A 179 12.58 -23.73 -9.58
C PRO A 179 12.75 -23.57 -8.07
N SER A 180 13.89 -23.02 -7.61
CA SER A 180 14.14 -22.65 -6.21
C SER A 180 13.51 -21.33 -5.79
N THR A 181 12.88 -20.60 -6.71
CA THR A 181 12.31 -19.28 -6.44
C THR A 181 11.10 -19.38 -5.52
N THR A 182 11.08 -18.58 -4.47
CA THR A 182 9.96 -18.51 -3.53
C THR A 182 8.87 -17.61 -4.11
N PHE A 183 7.70 -18.18 -4.41
CA PHE A 183 6.53 -17.39 -4.81
C PHE A 183 5.86 -16.78 -3.58
N LEU A 184 5.66 -15.46 -3.55
CA LEU A 184 4.98 -14.79 -2.44
C LEU A 184 3.46 -14.80 -2.63
N TYR A 185 2.98 -14.00 -3.58
CA TYR A 185 1.56 -13.83 -3.83
C TYR A 185 1.31 -13.11 -5.16
N THR A 186 0.03 -13.00 -5.50
CA THR A 186 -0.47 -12.21 -6.62
C THR A 186 -1.11 -10.92 -6.10
N LEU A 187 -0.59 -9.77 -6.51
CA LEU A 187 -1.16 -8.47 -6.19
C LEU A 187 -2.19 -8.06 -7.25
N SER A 188 -3.42 -7.79 -6.82
CA SER A 188 -4.48 -7.24 -7.69
C SER A 188 -4.52 -5.72 -7.64
N CYS A 189 -4.35 -5.09 -8.81
CA CYS A 189 -4.40 -3.64 -8.99
C CYS A 189 -5.74 -3.17 -9.58
N VAL A 190 -6.76 -4.03 -9.64
CA VAL A 190 -8.04 -3.73 -10.29
C VAL A 190 -8.81 -2.60 -9.60
N SER A 191 -8.66 -2.49 -8.29
CA SER A 191 -9.33 -1.46 -7.48
C SER A 191 -8.63 -0.11 -7.48
N TRP A 192 -7.40 -0.02 -7.99
CA TRP A 192 -6.61 1.22 -7.97
C TRP A 192 -7.12 2.23 -9.00
N LEU A 193 -6.91 3.51 -8.73
CA LEU A 193 -7.26 4.60 -9.62
C LEU A 193 -6.63 4.36 -11.00
N ALA A 194 -7.47 4.37 -12.03
CA ALA A 194 -6.99 4.28 -13.40
C ALA A 194 -6.32 5.61 -13.78
N PRO A 195 -5.23 5.58 -14.58
CA PRO A 195 -4.65 6.79 -15.10
C PRO A 195 -5.66 7.56 -15.96
N GLN A 196 -5.51 8.87 -16.03
CA GLN A 196 -6.34 9.75 -16.85
C GLN A 196 -6.30 9.34 -18.32
N TRP A 197 -7.44 9.50 -19.01
CA TRP A 197 -7.62 8.97 -20.35
C TRP A 197 -6.63 9.59 -21.37
N GLU A 198 -6.22 10.85 -21.17
CA GLU A 198 -5.24 11.53 -22.00
C GLU A 198 -3.87 10.84 -21.98
N LEU A 199 -3.45 10.39 -20.80
CA LEU A 199 -2.22 9.63 -20.62
C LEU A 199 -2.34 8.22 -21.20
N ASN A 200 -3.52 7.59 -21.07
CA ASN A 200 -3.78 6.25 -21.61
C ASN A 200 -3.70 6.17 -23.14
N LYS A 201 -3.99 7.26 -23.86
CA LYS A 201 -3.90 7.28 -25.34
C LYS A 201 -2.46 7.21 -25.84
N ARG A 202 -1.51 7.77 -25.09
CA ARG A 202 -0.13 7.97 -25.57
C ARG A 202 0.90 7.12 -24.83
N GLY A 203 0.56 6.63 -23.64
CA GLY A 203 1.47 5.86 -22.80
C GLY A 203 0.91 4.52 -22.35
N ASP A 204 1.79 3.74 -21.75
CA ASP A 204 1.50 2.56 -20.95
C ASP A 204 2.11 2.76 -19.56
N GLY A 205 2.08 1.75 -18.70
CA GLY A 205 2.66 1.85 -17.35
C GLY A 205 4.19 1.98 -17.33
N LEU A 206 4.90 1.92 -18.47
CA LEU A 206 6.33 2.22 -18.55
C LEU A 206 6.57 3.74 -18.53
N ASP A 207 5.60 4.54 -18.94
CA ASP A 207 5.69 6.00 -18.88
C ASP A 207 5.72 6.46 -17.42
N ARG A 208 6.77 7.22 -17.06
CA ARG A 208 6.97 7.78 -15.72
C ARG A 208 5.74 8.59 -15.25
N ARG A 209 5.07 9.32 -16.14
CA ARG A 209 3.87 10.10 -15.80
C ARG A 209 2.69 9.21 -15.40
N VAL A 210 2.50 8.10 -16.11
CA VAL A 210 1.49 7.09 -15.76
C VAL A 210 1.84 6.46 -14.42
N GLN A 211 3.11 6.15 -14.18
CA GLN A 211 3.56 5.61 -12.90
C GLN A 211 3.32 6.56 -11.73
N ASP A 212 3.68 7.84 -11.87
CA ASP A 212 3.47 8.85 -10.83
C ASP A 212 1.98 8.97 -10.51
N GLN A 213 1.12 9.08 -11.52
CA GLN A 213 -0.33 9.17 -11.32
C GLN A 213 -0.94 7.92 -10.67
N VAL A 214 -0.51 6.71 -11.06
CA VAL A 214 -0.99 5.48 -10.40
C VAL A 214 -0.58 5.46 -8.92
N MET A 215 0.60 5.99 -8.59
CA MET A 215 1.12 6.07 -7.22
C MET A 215 0.54 7.23 -6.38
N GLU A 216 -0.26 8.12 -6.99
CA GLU A 216 -1.07 9.09 -6.25
C GLU A 216 -2.23 8.42 -5.50
N ASP A 217 -2.72 7.26 -5.97
CA ASP A 217 -3.69 6.45 -5.22
C ASP A 217 -3.02 5.92 -3.95
N ALA A 218 -3.56 6.30 -2.79
CA ALA A 218 -3.06 5.88 -1.48
C ALA A 218 -2.98 4.35 -1.36
N ARG A 219 -3.94 3.61 -1.93
CA ARG A 219 -3.96 2.14 -1.89
C ARG A 219 -2.85 1.54 -2.76
N ALA A 220 -2.60 2.12 -3.93
CA ALA A 220 -1.51 1.70 -4.81
C ALA A 220 -0.17 1.90 -4.10
N ARG A 221 0.05 3.09 -3.53
CA ARG A 221 1.27 3.42 -2.78
C ARG A 221 1.48 2.51 -1.58
N MET A 222 0.44 2.29 -0.76
CA MET A 222 0.52 1.40 0.40
C MET A 222 0.81 -0.04 0.01
N ASN A 223 0.12 -0.58 -1.00
CA ASN A 223 0.34 -1.96 -1.44
C ASN A 223 1.70 -2.16 -2.10
N ALA A 224 2.19 -1.18 -2.86
CA ALA A 224 3.54 -1.20 -3.42
C ALA A 224 4.60 -1.20 -2.32
N LEU A 225 4.43 -0.37 -1.28
CA LEU A 225 5.32 -0.34 -0.13
C LEU A 225 5.30 -1.65 0.67
N ALA A 226 4.10 -2.20 0.93
CA ALA A 226 3.94 -3.50 1.58
C ALA A 226 4.66 -4.60 0.81
N LEU A 227 4.51 -4.61 -0.52
CA LEU A 227 5.19 -5.55 -1.39
C LEU A 227 6.72 -5.42 -1.32
N VAL A 228 7.27 -4.21 -1.31
CA VAL A 228 8.71 -4.00 -1.10
C VAL A 228 9.14 -4.59 0.25
N ASN A 229 8.42 -4.31 1.33
CA ASN A 229 8.74 -4.80 2.66
C ASN A 229 8.71 -6.34 2.74
N ASP A 230 7.69 -6.97 2.12
CA ASP A 230 7.56 -8.43 2.08
C ASP A 230 8.72 -9.09 1.31
N VAL A 231 9.11 -8.51 0.17
CA VAL A 231 10.26 -8.98 -0.62
C VAL A 231 11.55 -8.88 0.18
N MET A 232 11.79 -7.73 0.81
CA MET A 232 12.99 -7.52 1.63
C MET A 232 13.01 -8.45 2.85
N ALA A 233 11.87 -8.69 3.50
CA ALA A 233 11.75 -9.65 4.60
C ALA A 233 12.12 -11.07 4.15
N CYS A 234 11.72 -11.49 2.95
CA CYS A 234 12.17 -12.77 2.38
C CYS A 234 13.67 -12.80 2.10
N PHE A 235 14.24 -11.72 1.57
CA PHE A 235 15.70 -11.63 1.40
C PHE A 235 16.46 -11.71 2.73
N PHE A 236 15.97 -11.08 3.79
CA PHE A 236 16.56 -11.16 5.13
C PHE A 236 16.44 -12.55 5.76
N ARG A 237 15.39 -13.31 5.42
CA ARG A 237 15.22 -14.72 5.81
C ARG A 237 16.12 -15.68 5.01
N GLY A 238 16.97 -15.18 4.11
CA GLY A 238 17.93 -15.99 3.36
C GLY A 238 17.38 -16.57 2.06
N HIS A 239 16.24 -16.10 1.57
CA HIS A 239 15.75 -16.47 0.25
C HIS A 239 16.56 -15.70 -0.82
N ALA A 240 17.22 -16.41 -1.73
CA ALA A 240 17.95 -15.77 -2.83
C ALA A 240 17.00 -15.26 -3.91
N ASP A 241 15.97 -16.03 -4.26
CA ASP A 241 15.07 -15.71 -5.37
C ASP A 241 13.63 -15.62 -4.89
N VAL A 242 12.95 -14.54 -5.25
CA VAL A 242 11.55 -14.25 -4.87
C VAL A 242 10.73 -13.95 -6.13
N SER A 243 9.51 -14.48 -6.25
CA SER A 243 8.61 -14.25 -7.39
C SER A 243 7.28 -13.66 -6.96
N VAL A 244 6.80 -12.67 -7.72
CA VAL A 244 5.54 -11.96 -7.49
C VAL A 244 4.81 -11.73 -8.80
N LEU A 245 3.49 -11.90 -8.77
CA LEU A 245 2.62 -11.58 -9.90
C LEU A 245 1.79 -10.34 -9.62
N VAL A 246 1.60 -9.48 -10.62
CA VAL A 246 0.84 -8.25 -10.46
C VAL A 246 -0.18 -8.09 -11.59
N GLY A 247 -1.46 -8.11 -11.27
CA GLY A 247 -2.56 -8.17 -12.25
C GLY A 247 -3.41 -6.91 -12.28
N CYS A 248 -3.80 -6.46 -13.48
CA CYS A 248 -4.91 -5.51 -13.63
C CYS A 248 -5.74 -5.83 -14.87
N ASN A 249 -6.94 -5.25 -15.01
CA ASN A 249 -7.89 -5.60 -16.09
C ASN A 249 -7.28 -5.56 -17.49
N THR A 250 -6.47 -4.55 -17.81
CA THR A 250 -5.88 -4.43 -19.15
C THR A 250 -4.45 -4.94 -19.23
N GLY A 251 -3.81 -5.19 -18.10
CA GLY A 251 -2.36 -5.41 -18.00
C GLY A 251 -1.53 -4.14 -18.25
N ARG A 252 -1.98 -3.22 -19.11
CA ARG A 252 -1.16 -2.16 -19.71
C ARG A 252 -0.68 -1.05 -18.77
N TRP A 253 -1.47 -0.65 -17.77
CA TRP A 253 -1.17 0.56 -16.98
C TRP A 253 -0.84 0.23 -15.53
N ARG A 254 -1.87 0.01 -14.69
CA ARG A 254 -1.72 -0.08 -13.23
C ARG A 254 -0.73 -1.17 -12.79
N SER A 255 -0.84 -2.37 -13.35
CA SER A 255 0.07 -3.46 -13.00
C SER A 255 1.50 -3.22 -13.51
N VAL A 256 1.69 -2.73 -14.74
CA VAL A 256 3.02 -2.35 -15.26
C VAL A 256 3.65 -1.28 -14.38
N ALA A 257 2.90 -0.21 -14.08
CA ALA A 257 3.37 0.89 -13.26
C ALA A 257 3.78 0.45 -11.84
N ALA A 258 2.99 -0.43 -11.23
CA ALA A 258 3.31 -1.03 -9.94
C ALA A 258 4.63 -1.80 -9.98
N VAL A 259 4.79 -2.66 -10.99
CA VAL A 259 5.94 -3.53 -11.14
C VAL A 259 7.22 -2.72 -11.33
N GLU A 260 7.20 -1.73 -12.23
CA GLU A 260 8.35 -0.84 -12.48
C GLU A 260 8.77 -0.06 -11.22
N ARG A 261 7.79 0.46 -10.48
CA ARG A 261 8.06 1.22 -9.24
C ARG A 261 8.65 0.34 -8.15
N VAL A 262 8.07 -0.83 -7.92
CA VAL A 262 8.56 -1.79 -6.92
C VAL A 262 9.95 -2.29 -7.29
N ALA A 263 10.16 -2.67 -8.55
CA ALA A 263 11.45 -3.12 -9.06
C ALA A 263 12.56 -2.09 -8.81
N LYS A 264 12.31 -0.82 -9.17
CA LYS A 264 13.26 0.27 -8.96
C LYS A 264 13.61 0.48 -7.49
N VAL A 265 12.64 0.39 -6.58
CA VAL A 265 12.89 0.51 -5.14
C VAL A 265 13.71 -0.67 -4.62
N VAL A 266 13.37 -1.90 -5.01
CA VAL A 266 14.10 -3.11 -4.62
C VAL A 266 15.55 -3.08 -5.12
N ASP A 267 15.78 -2.61 -6.34
CA ASP A 267 17.12 -2.41 -6.90
C ASP A 267 17.91 -1.37 -6.09
N GLY A 268 17.27 -0.27 -5.70
CA GLY A 268 17.86 0.76 -4.84
C GLY A 268 18.22 0.27 -3.43
N LEU A 269 17.57 -0.81 -2.97
CA LEU A 269 17.83 -1.45 -1.67
C LEU A 269 18.85 -2.60 -1.76
N GLY A 270 19.55 -2.74 -2.89
CA GLY A 270 20.59 -3.76 -3.10
C GLY A 270 20.06 -5.13 -3.55
N GLY A 271 18.76 -5.24 -3.82
CA GLY A 271 18.20 -6.36 -4.57
C GLY A 271 18.52 -6.26 -6.07
N ARG A 272 18.18 -7.28 -6.84
CA ARG A 272 18.16 -7.23 -8.30
C ARG A 272 16.78 -7.60 -8.80
N SER A 273 16.21 -6.83 -9.72
CA SER A 273 14.89 -7.07 -10.25
C SER A 273 14.96 -7.67 -11.66
N ARG A 274 14.01 -8.55 -11.96
CA ARG A 274 13.76 -9.14 -13.28
C ARG A 274 12.30 -8.90 -13.60
N VAL A 275 12.05 -7.79 -14.28
CA VAL A 275 10.71 -7.35 -14.65
C VAL A 275 10.25 -8.02 -15.95
N ARG A 276 8.99 -8.46 -15.99
CA ARG A 276 8.32 -8.96 -17.19
C ARG A 276 6.90 -8.43 -17.31
N HIS A 277 6.44 -8.21 -18.54
CA HIS A 277 5.07 -7.81 -18.83
C HIS A 277 4.45 -8.83 -19.77
N ALA A 278 3.64 -9.75 -19.27
CA ALA A 278 3.12 -10.88 -20.05
C ALA A 278 2.21 -10.47 -21.23
N HIS A 279 1.77 -9.21 -21.25
CA HIS A 279 0.82 -8.67 -22.21
C HIS A 279 1.45 -7.68 -23.20
N LEU A 280 2.69 -7.23 -22.96
CA LEU A 280 3.51 -6.47 -23.92
C LEU A 280 4.38 -7.45 -24.72
#